data_AF-A0A077WA96-F1
#
_entry.id   AF-A0A077WA96-F1
#
_cell.length_a   1.000
_cell.length_b   1.000
_cell.length_c   1.000
_cell.angle_alpha   90.00
_cell.angle_beta   90.00
_cell.angle_gamma   90.00
#
_symmetry.space_group_name_H-M   'P 1'
#
loop_
_entity.id
_entity.type
_entity.pdbx_description
1 polymer ?
#
loop_
_entity_poly.entity_id
_entity_poly.type
_entity_poly.pdbx_seq_one_letter_code
_entity_poly.pdbx_strand_id
1 'polypeptide(L)'
;MTCPLDVVMRKKNVQHLDNRQALMIENAYYQANPPERSAIVEKQRSPMELYIRKLIYGDLTKKSLDKILKQLRKLHWEDDSIFKLMVKVFQKVWKIKYSNIHLLAILASGLHRYHSDFGVQVVDGVVEEIRSGLEQNIFKHNQRRIAVVKYLGELYNYRMIDSPLVFDTLYTIITFGHEFGRPARERFCSIDAPNDFFRIRLCCTLLDTCGMCFDRGSSKRKLDNFLVFFQMYIFTKAKPPMDVDFMVSDTFEMLRPQMHILASYEEANEAVDRMLLEQLKSVQGADGKVQEDGFESESESTSDEAEEEENVEVDEEDEESADETDKNDAMGEPEDDVVVRKTQQISKEEEEEFEREFSRMMSESLESRKFEKKSAVLDVPIPMNLRGAQDRRTAAQEKDVPQDKMAFTLLTKKGNRQQARTMEVPSDSVLAVTTRSKQEAEREEQQQLKKLVLNYEEREEAAARQAALEEKQRLRGNFRGRKVLHMGGGAGHAYTSGPTSSSSSSGNPSSNTRRR
;
A
#
# COMPACT_ATOMS: atom_id res chain seq x y z
N MET A 1 -33.68 -9.11 -24.95
CA MET A 1 -33.14 -7.87 -25.54
C MET A 1 -31.86 -7.54 -24.79
N THR A 2 -30.78 -7.09 -25.46
CA THR A 2 -29.57 -6.62 -24.75
C THR A 2 -29.84 -5.27 -24.09
N CYS A 3 -29.25 -4.99 -22.93
CA CYS A 3 -29.38 -3.70 -22.29
C CYS A 3 -28.74 -2.60 -23.19
N PRO A 4 -29.31 -1.39 -23.30
CA PRO A 4 -28.68 -0.29 -24.03
C PRO A 4 -27.25 -0.01 -23.57
N LEU A 5 -26.97 -0.19 -22.27
CA LEU A 5 -25.64 -0.03 -21.67
C LEU A 5 -24.62 -1.06 -22.21
N ASP A 6 -25.03 -2.33 -22.42
CA ASP A 6 -24.19 -3.36 -23.05
C ASP A 6 -23.74 -2.93 -24.45
N VAL A 7 -24.65 -2.29 -25.20
CA VAL A 7 -24.39 -1.83 -26.57
C VAL A 7 -23.39 -0.67 -26.58
N VAL A 8 -23.41 0.19 -25.55
CA VAL A 8 -22.42 1.25 -25.37
C VAL A 8 -21.04 0.67 -25.04
N MET A 9 -20.92 -0.25 -24.08
CA MET A 9 -19.64 -0.89 -23.77
C MET A 9 -19.08 -1.74 -24.91
N ARG A 10 -19.94 -2.44 -25.66
CA ARG A 10 -19.53 -3.15 -26.90
C ARG A 10 -19.02 -2.17 -27.96
N LYS A 11 -19.65 -1.01 -28.13
CA LYS A 11 -19.15 0.04 -29.05
C LYS A 11 -17.82 0.63 -28.57
N LYS A 12 -17.64 0.84 -27.26
CA LYS A 12 -16.37 1.30 -26.64
C LYS A 12 -15.20 0.38 -26.92
N ASN A 13 -15.45 -0.93 -27.05
CA ASN A 13 -14.42 -1.93 -27.36
C ASN A 13 -14.23 -2.21 -28.86
N VAL A 14 -15.17 -1.81 -29.72
CA VAL A 14 -15.15 -2.05 -31.19
C VAL A 14 -14.79 -0.79 -31.98
N GLN A 15 -14.97 0.40 -31.40
CA GLN A 15 -14.51 1.66 -31.95
C GLN A 15 -13.22 2.07 -31.26
N HIS A 16 -12.18 2.41 -32.03
CA HIS A 16 -10.95 3.01 -31.50
C HIS A 16 -11.21 4.46 -31.07
N LEU A 17 -11.82 4.60 -29.89
CA LEU A 17 -12.09 5.88 -29.24
C LEU A 17 -10.82 6.39 -28.52
N ASP A 18 -10.70 7.70 -28.40
CA ASP A 18 -9.68 8.33 -27.55
C ASP A 18 -9.85 7.88 -26.08
N ASN A 19 -8.74 7.75 -25.34
CA ASN A 19 -8.74 7.32 -23.93
C ASN A 19 -9.66 8.16 -23.05
N ARG A 20 -9.78 9.48 -23.31
CA ARG A 20 -10.73 10.34 -22.59
C ARG A 20 -12.18 9.96 -22.88
N GLN A 21 -12.52 9.60 -24.12
CA GLN A 21 -13.86 9.19 -24.52
C GLN A 21 -14.21 7.80 -23.98
N ALA A 22 -13.24 6.87 -24.05
CA ALA A 22 -13.31 5.56 -23.40
C ALA A 22 -13.62 5.67 -21.90
N LEU A 23 -12.89 6.52 -21.18
CA LEU A 23 -13.08 6.77 -19.75
C LEU A 23 -14.43 7.42 -19.43
N MET A 24 -14.87 8.41 -20.23
CA MET A 24 -16.18 9.04 -20.06
C MET A 24 -17.32 8.03 -20.25
N ILE A 25 -17.17 7.08 -21.19
CA ILE A 25 -18.14 6.01 -21.40
C ILE A 25 -18.16 5.03 -20.22
N GLU A 26 -17.00 4.63 -19.68
CA GLU A 26 -16.93 3.75 -18.51
C GLU A 26 -17.52 4.41 -17.26
N ASN A 27 -17.21 5.69 -17.03
CA ASN A 27 -17.81 6.45 -15.93
C ASN A 27 -19.34 6.56 -16.07
N ALA A 28 -19.85 6.82 -17.27
CA ALA A 28 -21.30 6.85 -17.52
C ALA A 28 -21.94 5.45 -17.35
N TYR A 29 -21.27 4.40 -17.80
CA TYR A 29 -21.72 3.00 -17.63
C TYR A 29 -21.79 2.63 -16.15
N TYR A 30 -20.75 2.88 -15.35
CA TYR A 30 -20.72 2.56 -13.92
C TYR A 30 -21.53 3.53 -13.04
N GLN A 31 -21.97 4.68 -13.56
CA GLN A 31 -22.98 5.52 -12.92
C GLN A 31 -24.40 4.98 -13.15
N ALA A 32 -24.71 4.52 -14.36
CA ALA A 32 -26.03 3.98 -14.71
C ALA A 32 -26.24 2.52 -14.28
N ASN A 33 -25.16 1.73 -14.25
CA ASN A 33 -25.10 0.36 -13.74
C ASN A 33 -23.85 0.22 -12.85
N PRO A 34 -23.92 0.69 -11.59
CA PRO A 34 -22.86 0.45 -10.60
C PRO A 34 -22.59 -1.06 -10.53
N PRO A 35 -21.32 -1.50 -10.50
CA PRO A 35 -21.03 -2.93 -10.46
C PRO A 35 -21.68 -3.55 -9.22
N GLU A 36 -22.17 -4.79 -9.36
CA GLU A 36 -22.69 -5.60 -8.25
C GLU A 36 -21.57 -5.90 -7.24
N ARG A 37 -21.32 -4.90 -6.41
CA ARG A 37 -20.39 -4.92 -5.30
C ARG A 37 -20.97 -5.89 -4.28
N SER A 38 -20.30 -7.03 -4.10
CA SER A 38 -20.73 -8.11 -3.22
C SER A 38 -21.17 -7.57 -1.87
N ALA A 39 -22.41 -7.87 -1.47
CA ALA A 39 -22.98 -7.34 -0.24
C ALA A 39 -22.05 -7.63 0.95
N ILE A 40 -21.75 -6.58 1.72
CA ILE A 40 -20.90 -6.66 2.91
C ILE A 40 -21.47 -7.73 3.83
N VAL A 41 -20.76 -8.84 4.00
CA VAL A 41 -21.15 -9.87 4.96
C VAL A 41 -20.79 -9.33 6.34
N GLU A 42 -21.75 -8.66 6.98
CA GLU A 42 -21.64 -8.21 8.37
C GLU A 42 -21.26 -9.41 9.24
N LYS A 43 -20.00 -9.44 9.66
CA LYS A 43 -19.44 -10.51 10.49
C LYS A 43 -20.20 -10.51 11.81
N GLN A 44 -21.05 -11.51 12.01
CA GLN A 44 -21.81 -11.68 13.25
C GLN A 44 -20.81 -11.78 14.41
N ARG A 45 -21.02 -10.92 15.42
CA ARG A 45 -20.15 -10.72 16.58
C ARG A 45 -20.93 -11.08 17.84
N SER A 46 -20.27 -11.63 18.85
CA SER A 46 -20.97 -11.93 20.11
C SER A 46 -21.39 -10.65 20.84
N PRO A 47 -22.43 -10.66 21.71
CA PRO A 47 -22.79 -9.49 22.50
C PRO A 47 -21.63 -8.97 23.37
N MET A 48 -20.78 -9.88 23.87
CA MET A 48 -19.57 -9.56 24.63
C MET A 48 -18.50 -8.90 23.75
N GLU A 49 -18.35 -9.36 22.50
CA GLU A 49 -17.44 -8.78 21.51
C GLU A 49 -17.87 -7.37 21.08
N LEU A 50 -19.18 -7.15 20.93
CA LEU A 50 -19.74 -5.83 20.68
C LEU A 50 -19.58 -4.90 21.89
N TYR A 51 -19.78 -5.41 23.11
CA TYR A 51 -19.58 -4.65 24.36
C TYR A 51 -18.13 -4.18 24.53
N ILE A 52 -17.15 -5.09 24.44
CA ILE A 52 -15.72 -4.77 24.58
C ILE A 52 -15.28 -3.76 23.50
N ARG A 53 -15.72 -3.94 22.24
CA ARG A 53 -15.44 -2.95 21.18
C ARG A 53 -16.10 -1.60 21.42
N LYS A 54 -17.32 -1.55 21.96
CA LYS A 54 -17.95 -0.28 22.31
C LYS A 54 -17.14 0.46 23.37
N LEU A 55 -16.71 -0.23 24.44
CA LEU A 55 -15.91 0.38 25.50
C LEU A 55 -14.61 1.00 24.98
N ILE A 56 -13.89 0.29 24.10
CA ILE A 56 -12.53 0.67 23.70
C ILE A 56 -12.49 1.55 22.44
N TYR A 57 -13.36 1.34 21.45
CA TYR A 57 -13.37 2.11 20.20
C TYR A 57 -14.40 3.26 20.18
N GLY A 58 -15.44 3.19 21.01
CA GLY A 58 -16.50 4.20 21.07
C GLY A 58 -16.44 5.07 22.34
N ASP A 59 -16.49 4.43 23.50
CA ASP A 59 -16.69 5.12 24.79
C ASP A 59 -15.38 5.63 25.43
N LEU A 60 -14.19 5.34 24.87
CA LEU A 60 -12.88 5.61 25.50
C LEU A 60 -12.42 7.08 25.41
N THR A 61 -12.39 7.75 26.57
CA THR A 61 -11.97 9.15 26.79
C THR A 61 -11.28 9.27 28.16
N LYS A 62 -10.56 10.37 28.43
CA LYS A 62 -10.01 10.65 29.78
C LYS A 62 -11.07 10.51 30.88
N LYS A 63 -12.29 11.05 30.67
CA LYS A 63 -13.39 11.04 31.65
C LYS A 63 -14.07 9.68 31.85
N SER A 64 -13.88 8.72 30.95
CA SER A 64 -14.47 7.37 31.03
C SER A 64 -13.46 6.27 31.36
N LEU A 65 -12.16 6.56 31.26
CA LEU A 65 -11.02 5.64 31.44
C LEU A 65 -11.18 4.73 32.65
N ASP A 66 -11.37 5.32 33.82
CA ASP A 66 -11.51 4.65 35.12
C ASP A 66 -12.68 3.66 35.16
N LYS A 67 -13.82 4.07 34.59
CA LYS A 67 -15.05 3.27 34.52
C LYS A 67 -14.87 2.10 33.56
N ILE A 68 -14.20 2.34 32.43
CA ILE A 68 -13.85 1.30 31.44
C ILE A 68 -12.88 0.30 32.06
N LEU A 69 -11.80 0.74 32.72
CA LEU A 69 -10.85 -0.14 33.40
C LEU A 69 -11.55 -1.01 34.46
N LYS A 70 -12.43 -0.42 35.28
CA LYS A 70 -13.26 -1.12 36.28
C LYS A 70 -14.31 -2.06 35.67
N GLN A 71 -14.57 -1.99 34.36
CA GLN A 71 -15.42 -2.93 33.60
C GLN A 71 -14.58 -4.02 32.90
N LEU A 72 -13.44 -3.67 32.28
CA LEU A 72 -12.53 -4.63 31.66
C LEU A 72 -11.93 -5.61 32.69
N ARG A 73 -11.63 -5.13 33.91
CA ARG A 73 -11.24 -5.97 35.06
C ARG A 73 -12.34 -6.91 35.57
N LYS A 74 -13.58 -6.83 35.06
CA LYS A 74 -14.72 -7.67 35.45
C LYS A 74 -15.19 -8.61 34.33
N LEU A 75 -14.44 -8.69 33.23
CA LEU A 75 -14.65 -9.70 32.20
C LEU A 75 -14.25 -11.08 32.74
N HIS A 76 -14.76 -12.15 32.13
CA HIS A 76 -14.37 -13.52 32.48
C HIS A 76 -13.03 -13.85 31.81
N TRP A 77 -11.92 -13.47 32.45
CA TRP A 77 -10.55 -13.69 31.94
C TRP A 77 -10.14 -15.17 31.86
N GLU A 78 -10.88 -16.06 32.52
CA GLU A 78 -10.78 -17.53 32.39
C GLU A 78 -11.27 -18.05 31.02
N ASP A 79 -12.06 -17.26 30.28
CA ASP A 79 -12.53 -17.60 28.94
C ASP A 79 -11.49 -17.19 27.89
N ASP A 80 -10.81 -18.20 27.34
CA ASP A 80 -9.86 -18.10 26.22
C ASP A 80 -10.37 -17.25 25.04
N SER A 81 -11.68 -17.27 24.76
CA SER A 81 -12.28 -16.47 23.67
C SER A 81 -12.35 -14.97 24.02
N ILE A 82 -12.57 -14.64 25.29
CA ILE A 82 -12.53 -13.26 25.81
C ILE A 82 -11.08 -12.78 25.90
N PHE A 83 -10.17 -13.62 26.41
CA PHE A 83 -8.73 -13.32 26.47
C PHE A 83 -8.16 -12.99 25.07
N LYS A 84 -8.37 -13.88 24.09
CA LYS A 84 -7.92 -13.69 22.70
C LYS A 84 -8.58 -12.47 22.04
N LEU A 85 -9.83 -12.16 22.38
CA LEU A 85 -10.48 -10.94 21.93
C LEU A 85 -9.82 -9.69 22.53
N MET A 86 -9.52 -9.68 23.84
CA MET A 86 -8.87 -8.56 24.51
C MET A 86 -7.50 -8.28 23.90
N VAL A 87 -6.63 -9.29 23.78
CA VAL A 87 -5.32 -9.17 23.11
C VAL A 87 -5.49 -8.58 21.70
N LYS A 88 -6.40 -9.15 20.89
CA LYS A 88 -6.70 -8.71 19.52
C LYS A 88 -7.27 -7.29 19.40
N VAL A 89 -7.94 -6.77 20.43
CA VAL A 89 -8.44 -5.38 20.45
C VAL A 89 -7.32 -4.41 20.82
N PHE A 90 -6.47 -4.76 21.80
CA PHE A 90 -5.34 -3.91 22.19
C PHE A 90 -4.22 -3.89 21.14
N GLN A 91 -4.02 -4.97 20.38
CA GLN A 91 -3.13 -4.99 19.21
C GLN A 91 -3.69 -4.16 18.03
N LYS A 92 -5.02 -4.06 17.87
CA LYS A 92 -5.68 -3.28 16.77
C LYS A 92 -5.78 -1.78 17.07
N VAL A 93 -4.70 -1.18 17.58
CA VAL A 93 -4.60 0.25 17.97
C VAL A 93 -5.17 1.22 16.94
N TRP A 94 -4.95 0.95 15.64
CA TRP A 94 -5.38 1.79 14.52
C TRP A 94 -6.91 1.88 14.31
N LYS A 95 -7.71 1.24 15.17
CA LYS A 95 -9.16 1.43 15.27
C LYS A 95 -9.57 2.50 16.30
N ILE A 96 -8.61 3.05 17.06
CA ILE A 96 -8.80 4.12 18.05
C ILE A 96 -8.32 5.45 17.44
N LYS A 97 -8.91 6.57 17.88
CA LYS A 97 -8.46 7.93 17.50
C LYS A 97 -7.00 8.13 17.94
N TYR A 98 -6.16 8.69 17.07
CA TYR A 98 -4.71 8.86 17.31
C TYR A 98 -4.39 9.60 18.62
N SER A 99 -5.19 10.62 18.97
CA SER A 99 -5.13 11.35 20.24
C SER A 99 -5.31 10.47 21.49
N ASN A 100 -6.02 9.35 21.37
CA ASN A 100 -6.45 8.51 22.48
C ASN A 100 -5.58 7.24 22.63
N ILE A 101 -4.49 7.10 21.87
CA ILE A 101 -3.59 5.93 21.94
C ILE A 101 -2.95 5.81 23.33
N HIS A 102 -2.59 6.94 23.97
CA HIS A 102 -2.10 6.98 25.35
C HIS A 102 -3.10 6.35 26.35
N LEU A 103 -4.41 6.57 26.15
CA LEU A 103 -5.46 5.98 27.00
C LEU A 103 -5.51 4.45 26.90
N LEU A 104 -5.23 3.88 25.73
CA LEU A 104 -5.12 2.42 25.58
C LEU A 104 -3.93 1.88 26.36
N ALA A 105 -2.81 2.58 26.39
CA ALA A 105 -1.62 2.16 27.12
C ALA A 105 -1.81 2.24 28.64
N ILE A 106 -2.55 3.25 29.15
CA ILE A 106 -2.99 3.27 30.56
C ILE A 106 -3.90 2.06 30.86
N LEU A 107 -4.84 1.72 29.96
CA LEU A 107 -5.67 0.53 30.14
C LEU A 107 -4.85 -0.77 30.11
N ALA A 108 -3.79 -0.84 29.29
CA ALA A 108 -2.90 -2.00 29.22
C ALA A 108 -2.13 -2.16 30.55
N SER A 109 -1.48 -1.10 31.02
CA SER A 109 -0.77 -1.06 32.32
C SER A 109 -1.71 -1.39 33.49
N GLY A 110 -2.92 -0.82 33.51
CA GLY A 110 -3.95 -1.08 34.53
C GLY A 110 -4.56 -2.49 34.51
N LEU A 111 -4.42 -3.24 33.41
CA LEU A 111 -4.85 -4.63 33.28
C LEU A 111 -3.71 -5.62 33.52
N HIS A 112 -2.49 -5.32 33.06
CA HIS A 112 -1.29 -6.13 33.24
C HIS A 112 -1.01 -6.45 34.73
N ARG A 113 -1.24 -5.48 35.63
CA ARG A 113 -1.18 -5.66 37.10
C ARG A 113 -2.09 -6.76 37.68
N TYR A 114 -3.06 -7.26 36.91
CA TYR A 114 -3.96 -8.36 37.29
C TYR A 114 -3.86 -9.57 36.35
N HIS A 115 -3.36 -9.36 35.13
CA HIS A 115 -3.25 -10.34 34.06
C HIS A 115 -1.93 -10.12 33.32
N SER A 116 -0.83 -10.61 33.91
CA SER A 116 0.54 -10.49 33.40
C SER A 116 0.63 -10.85 31.91
N ASP A 117 0.13 -12.03 31.59
CA ASP A 117 0.25 -12.73 30.30
C ASP A 117 -0.49 -11.99 29.17
N PHE A 118 -1.56 -11.26 29.52
CA PHE A 118 -2.26 -10.35 28.59
C PHE A 118 -1.37 -9.16 28.23
N GLY A 119 -0.67 -8.58 29.21
CA GLY A 119 0.26 -7.47 28.99
C GLY A 119 1.42 -7.88 28.09
N VAL A 120 2.03 -9.04 28.35
CA VAL A 120 3.12 -9.61 27.53
C VAL A 120 2.66 -9.81 26.09
N GLN A 121 1.56 -10.53 25.85
CA GLN A 121 1.04 -10.75 24.48
C GLN A 121 0.59 -9.48 23.74
N VAL A 122 0.30 -8.38 24.46
CA VAL A 122 0.07 -7.06 23.86
C VAL A 122 1.39 -6.43 23.43
N VAL A 123 2.46 -6.52 24.23
CA VAL A 123 3.80 -6.04 23.87
C VAL A 123 4.37 -6.84 22.69
N ASP A 124 4.39 -8.17 22.77
CA ASP A 124 4.91 -9.06 21.72
C ASP A 124 4.22 -8.77 20.37
N GLY A 125 2.89 -8.67 20.39
CA GLY A 125 2.08 -8.41 19.21
C GLY A 125 2.29 -7.00 18.63
N VAL A 126 2.69 -6.01 19.42
CA VAL A 126 3.05 -4.67 18.95
C VAL A 126 4.43 -4.68 18.29
N VAL A 127 5.41 -5.36 18.90
CA VAL A 127 6.77 -5.49 18.33
C VAL A 127 6.74 -6.28 17.02
N GLU A 128 6.00 -7.38 16.96
CA GLU A 128 5.84 -8.19 15.74
C GLU A 128 5.03 -7.46 14.66
N GLU A 129 4.01 -6.68 15.02
CA GLU A 129 3.29 -5.82 14.07
C GLU A 129 4.19 -4.72 13.47
N ILE A 130 5.17 -4.21 14.22
CA ILE A 130 6.19 -3.30 13.70
C ILE A 130 7.11 -4.05 12.72
N ARG A 131 7.61 -5.24 13.10
CA ARG A 131 8.49 -6.08 12.26
C ARG A 131 7.82 -6.48 10.94
N SER A 132 6.64 -7.09 11.00
CA SER A 132 5.87 -7.44 9.80
C SER A 132 5.44 -6.20 9.00
N GLY A 133 5.23 -5.06 9.67
CA GLY A 133 5.04 -3.76 9.04
C GLY A 133 6.26 -3.26 8.26
N LEU A 134 7.49 -3.57 8.69
CA LEU A 134 8.73 -3.29 7.94
C LEU A 134 8.88 -4.24 6.75
N GLU A 135 8.60 -5.53 6.92
CA GLU A 135 8.66 -6.54 5.85
C GLU A 135 7.70 -6.26 4.69
N GLN A 136 6.43 -5.98 5.00
CA GLN A 136 5.39 -5.79 3.99
C GLN A 136 5.52 -4.43 3.27
N ASN A 137 5.93 -3.39 4.00
CA ASN A 137 6.09 -2.00 3.56
C ASN A 137 4.93 -1.43 2.70
N ILE A 138 3.68 -1.86 2.94
CA ILE A 138 2.51 -1.49 2.13
C ILE A 138 2.01 -0.08 2.48
N PHE A 139 1.99 0.83 1.50
CA PHE A 139 1.52 2.22 1.66
C PHE A 139 0.10 2.34 2.26
N LYS A 140 -0.84 1.45 1.88
CA LYS A 140 -2.19 1.37 2.48
C LYS A 140 -2.18 1.23 4.01
N HIS A 141 -1.09 0.76 4.61
CA HIS A 141 -0.98 0.48 6.04
C HIS A 141 -0.09 1.48 6.79
N ASN A 142 0.32 2.58 6.16
CA ASN A 142 1.18 3.58 6.79
C ASN A 142 0.55 4.24 8.03
N GLN A 143 -0.76 4.55 8.02
CA GLN A 143 -1.46 5.02 9.22
C GLN A 143 -1.46 3.99 10.38
N ARG A 144 -1.61 2.70 10.05
CA ARG A 144 -1.53 1.59 11.00
C ARG A 144 -0.13 1.47 11.61
N ARG A 145 0.92 1.51 10.79
CA ARG A 145 2.32 1.45 11.23
C ARG A 145 2.68 2.61 12.17
N ILE A 146 2.27 3.85 11.82
CA ILE A 146 2.44 5.04 12.67
C ILE A 146 1.71 4.89 14.01
N ALA A 147 0.45 4.43 14.01
CA ALA A 147 -0.32 4.23 15.24
C ALA A 147 0.27 3.16 16.17
N VAL A 148 0.80 2.07 15.61
CA VAL A 148 1.44 0.98 16.38
C VAL A 148 2.79 1.44 16.94
N VAL A 149 3.62 2.14 16.16
CA VAL A 149 4.89 2.69 16.66
C VAL A 149 4.68 3.77 17.73
N LYS A 150 3.67 4.64 17.58
CA LYS A 150 3.27 5.55 18.68
C LYS A 150 2.87 4.77 19.92
N TYR A 151 2.07 3.72 19.78
CA TYR A 151 1.61 2.92 20.92
C TYR A 151 2.76 2.24 21.68
N LEU A 152 3.82 1.79 21.00
CA LEU A 152 5.04 1.31 21.67
C LEU A 152 5.67 2.40 22.57
N GLY A 153 5.75 3.64 22.08
CA GLY A 153 6.21 4.78 22.88
C GLY A 153 5.30 5.07 24.08
N GLU A 154 3.98 5.00 23.91
CA GLU A 154 3.03 5.15 25.04
C GLU A 154 3.14 3.99 26.05
N LEU A 155 3.39 2.76 25.61
CA LEU A 155 3.63 1.62 26.49
C LEU A 155 4.88 1.85 27.35
N TYR A 156 5.95 2.42 26.80
CA TYR A 156 7.11 2.84 27.59
C TYR A 156 6.71 3.92 28.62
N ASN A 157 5.99 4.97 28.19
CA ASN A 157 5.54 6.07 29.06
C ASN A 157 4.71 5.58 30.27
N TYR A 158 3.95 4.48 30.13
CA TYR A 158 3.17 3.87 31.22
C TYR A 158 3.80 2.61 31.84
N ARG A 159 5.12 2.48 31.75
CA ARG A 159 5.95 1.42 32.37
C ARG A 159 5.48 -0.01 32.03
N MET A 160 5.03 -0.23 30.78
CA MET A 160 4.74 -1.56 30.23
C MET A 160 5.95 -2.22 29.55
N ILE A 161 6.96 -1.44 29.19
CA ILE A 161 8.22 -1.89 28.56
C ILE A 161 9.40 -1.04 29.03
N ASP A 162 10.59 -1.61 29.00
CA ASP A 162 11.84 -0.92 29.36
C ASP A 162 12.54 -0.24 28.19
N SER A 163 13.48 0.67 28.52
CA SER A 163 14.24 1.43 27.52
C SER A 163 15.05 0.60 26.50
N PRO A 164 15.62 -0.60 26.81
CA PRO A 164 16.31 -1.40 25.79
C PRO A 164 15.41 -1.74 24.60
N LEU A 165 14.19 -2.21 24.84
CA LEU A 165 13.25 -2.59 23.77
C LEU A 165 12.89 -1.41 22.85
N VAL A 166 12.86 -0.18 23.39
CA VAL A 166 12.67 1.04 22.59
C VAL A 166 13.88 1.29 21.68
N PHE A 167 15.11 1.16 22.20
CA PHE A 167 16.33 1.30 21.40
C PHE A 167 16.49 0.17 20.37
N ASP A 168 16.21 -1.08 20.73
CA ASP A 168 16.25 -2.24 19.83
C ASP A 168 15.22 -2.10 18.71
N THR A 169 14.04 -1.56 19.01
CA THR A 169 13.03 -1.23 17.97
C THR A 169 13.51 -0.08 17.08
N LEU A 170 14.06 0.99 17.65
CA LEU A 170 14.62 2.12 16.89
C LEU A 170 15.73 1.68 15.93
N TYR A 171 16.67 0.84 16.39
CA TYR A 171 17.68 0.23 15.52
C TYR A 171 17.04 -0.72 14.49
N THR A 172 16.14 -1.63 14.90
CA THR A 172 15.45 -2.55 13.97
C THR A 172 14.75 -1.80 12.83
N ILE A 173 14.08 -0.67 13.11
CA ILE A 173 13.42 0.14 12.08
C ILE A 173 14.40 0.58 10.98
N ILE A 174 15.66 0.90 11.29
CA ILE A 174 16.64 1.39 10.31
C ILE A 174 17.63 0.33 9.81
N THR A 175 17.89 -0.74 10.55
CA THR A 175 18.84 -1.81 10.17
C THR A 175 18.17 -3.00 9.49
N PHE A 176 16.87 -3.24 9.71
CA PHE A 176 16.18 -4.44 9.21
C PHE A 176 16.22 -4.54 7.68
N GLY A 177 16.81 -5.61 7.16
CA GLY A 177 16.99 -5.86 5.72
C GLY A 177 18.30 -5.33 5.13
N HIS A 178 19.15 -4.65 5.90
CA HIS A 178 20.48 -4.21 5.46
C HIS A 178 21.57 -5.26 5.79
N GLU A 179 22.53 -5.44 4.89
CA GLU A 179 23.64 -6.39 5.08
C GLU A 179 24.47 -6.04 6.32
N PHE A 180 24.74 -7.05 7.16
CA PHE A 180 25.46 -6.90 8.43
C PHE A 180 24.80 -5.89 9.40
N GLY A 181 23.50 -5.62 9.25
CA GLY A 181 22.77 -4.65 10.07
C GLY A 181 23.21 -3.19 9.84
N ARG A 182 23.99 -2.89 8.80
CA ARG A 182 24.53 -1.54 8.55
C ARG A 182 24.08 -0.98 7.21
N PRO A 183 23.15 0.01 7.21
CA PRO A 183 22.79 0.77 6.02
C PRO A 183 24.02 1.43 5.38
N ALA A 184 24.11 1.39 4.05
CA ALA A 184 25.21 2.02 3.31
C ALA A 184 24.77 2.48 1.93
N ARG A 185 25.24 3.66 1.47
CA ARG A 185 24.87 4.27 0.18
C ARG A 185 25.03 3.34 -1.04
N GLU A 186 26.03 2.48 -1.02
CA GLU A 186 26.39 1.61 -2.15
C GLU A 186 25.64 0.26 -2.13
N ARG A 187 24.89 -0.05 -1.07
CA ARG A 187 24.18 -1.34 -0.90
C ARG A 187 22.69 -1.13 -1.06
N PHE A 188 22.10 -1.78 -2.08
CA PHE A 188 20.67 -1.69 -2.34
C PHE A 188 19.87 -2.66 -1.47
N CYS A 189 19.05 -2.14 -0.56
CA CYS A 189 18.02 -2.92 0.13
C CYS A 189 16.68 -2.86 -0.63
N SER A 190 16.09 -4.01 -0.93
CA SER A 190 14.80 -4.09 -1.64
C SER A 190 13.60 -3.69 -0.78
N ILE A 191 13.67 -3.91 0.54
CA ILE A 191 12.64 -3.55 1.52
C ILE A 191 12.77 -2.07 1.94
N ASP A 192 13.92 -1.45 1.64
CA ASP A 192 14.26 -0.11 2.11
C ASP A 192 14.93 0.76 1.03
N ALA A 193 14.17 1.06 -0.03
CA ALA A 193 14.67 1.79 -1.19
C ALA A 193 15.23 3.19 -0.82
N PRO A 194 16.21 3.75 -1.58
CA PRO A 194 16.78 5.07 -1.31
C PRO A 194 15.79 6.25 -1.37
N ASN A 195 14.64 6.05 -2.03
CA ASN A 195 13.55 7.04 -2.12
C ASN A 195 12.39 6.75 -1.16
N ASP A 196 12.51 5.74 -0.29
CA ASP A 196 11.57 5.51 0.81
C ASP A 196 12.09 6.17 2.09
N PHE A 197 11.28 7.09 2.62
CA PHE A 197 11.55 7.88 3.82
C PHE A 197 10.66 7.45 5.00
N PHE A 198 9.82 6.41 4.83
CA PHE A 198 8.82 6.07 5.83
C PHE A 198 9.42 5.56 7.15
N ARG A 199 10.55 4.83 7.12
CA ARG A 199 11.29 4.44 8.32
C ARG A 199 11.80 5.65 9.13
N ILE A 200 12.17 6.75 8.48
CA ILE A 200 12.54 8.01 9.16
C ILE A 200 11.33 8.52 9.95
N ARG A 201 10.16 8.56 9.33
CA ARG A 201 8.90 8.97 9.99
C ARG A 201 8.51 8.05 11.16
N LEU A 202 8.80 6.74 11.08
CA LEU A 202 8.61 5.81 12.20
C LEU A 202 9.55 6.13 13.37
N CYS A 203 10.84 6.37 13.10
CA CYS A 203 11.81 6.77 14.14
C CYS A 203 11.40 8.10 14.81
N CYS A 204 11.05 9.12 14.03
CA CYS A 204 10.50 10.37 14.58
C CYS A 204 9.25 10.10 15.44
N THR A 205 8.25 9.38 14.93
CA THR A 205 7.01 9.07 15.69
C THR A 205 7.27 8.44 17.08
N LEU A 206 8.27 7.57 17.19
CA LEU A 206 8.66 6.94 18.45
C LEU A 206 9.42 7.93 19.36
N LEU A 207 10.40 8.64 18.80
CA LEU A 207 11.18 9.68 19.48
C LEU A 207 10.33 10.85 19.99
N ASP A 208 9.35 11.29 19.20
CA ASP A 208 8.38 12.35 19.54
C ASP A 208 7.40 11.89 20.64
N THR A 209 7.24 10.57 20.85
CA THR A 209 6.33 10.02 21.86
C THR A 209 7.02 9.73 23.20
N CYS A 210 8.27 9.26 23.21
CA CYS A 210 8.97 8.89 24.45
C CYS A 210 10.45 9.32 24.55
N GLY A 211 11.02 9.95 23.52
CA GLY A 211 12.45 10.28 23.49
C GLY A 211 12.89 11.32 24.53
N MET A 212 11.96 12.18 24.98
CA MET A 212 12.21 13.15 26.06
C MET A 212 12.53 12.49 27.41
N CYS A 213 12.12 11.23 27.62
CA CYS A 213 12.46 10.45 28.82
C CYS A 213 13.93 9.98 28.85
N PHE A 214 14.69 10.19 27.76
CA PHE A 214 16.09 9.80 27.63
C PHE A 214 17.03 11.03 27.79
N ASP A 215 16.80 11.84 28.84
CA ASP A 215 17.59 13.05 29.14
C ASP A 215 18.83 12.78 30.02
N ARG A 216 18.81 11.71 30.83
CA ARG A 216 19.82 11.39 31.87
C ARG A 216 20.48 10.02 31.71
N GLY A 217 21.58 9.82 32.44
CA GLY A 217 22.18 8.51 32.69
C GLY A 217 22.61 7.74 31.43
N SER A 218 22.42 6.42 31.46
CA SER A 218 22.76 5.50 30.36
C SER A 218 21.83 5.66 29.16
N SER A 219 20.52 5.88 29.37
CA SER A 219 19.55 6.08 28.30
C SER A 219 19.86 7.34 27.47
N LYS A 220 20.34 8.43 28.10
CA LYS A 220 20.87 9.59 27.38
C LYS A 220 21.98 9.19 26.40
N ARG A 221 22.98 8.41 26.84
CA ARG A 221 24.09 7.96 25.98
C ARG A 221 23.61 7.02 24.87
N LYS A 222 22.64 6.14 25.15
CA LYS A 222 22.01 5.28 24.13
C LYS A 222 21.27 6.10 23.07
N LEU A 223 20.53 7.15 23.47
CA LEU A 223 19.88 8.06 22.52
C LEU A 223 20.89 8.91 21.75
N ASP A 224 21.91 9.48 22.41
CA ASP A 224 22.96 10.26 21.75
C ASP A 224 23.67 9.42 20.65
N ASN A 225 24.00 8.16 20.97
CA ASN A 225 24.53 7.18 20.03
C ASN A 225 23.55 6.88 18.88
N PHE A 226 22.27 6.62 19.19
CA PHE A 226 21.25 6.36 18.17
C PHE A 226 21.09 7.55 17.21
N LEU A 227 21.07 8.80 17.70
CA LEU A 227 20.94 10.00 16.87
C LEU A 227 22.12 10.20 15.91
N VAL A 228 23.33 9.76 16.27
CA VAL A 228 24.49 9.72 15.35
C VAL A 228 24.29 8.65 14.26
N PHE A 229 23.84 7.45 14.63
CA PHE A 229 23.55 6.39 13.66
C PHE A 229 22.36 6.74 12.74
N PHE A 230 21.35 7.42 13.28
CA PHE A 230 20.17 7.86 12.54
C PHE A 230 20.50 8.94 11.52
N GLN A 231 21.40 9.89 11.83
CA GLN A 231 21.96 10.83 10.83
C GLN A 231 22.69 10.08 9.71
N MET A 232 23.55 9.11 10.03
CA MET A 232 24.21 8.27 9.02
C MET A 232 23.19 7.55 8.14
N TYR A 233 22.12 6.99 8.73
CA TYR A 233 21.03 6.34 8.01
C TYR A 233 20.29 7.30 7.06
N ILE A 234 19.90 8.49 7.53
CA ILE A 234 19.27 9.52 6.69
C ILE A 234 20.17 9.86 5.50
N PHE A 235 21.49 9.98 5.71
CA PHE A 235 22.45 10.21 4.64
C PHE A 235 22.63 9.04 3.63
N THR A 236 22.14 7.83 3.92
CA THR A 236 22.08 6.73 2.92
C THR A 236 20.95 6.89 1.90
N LYS A 237 19.94 7.72 2.21
CA LYS A 237 18.82 7.99 1.31
C LYS A 237 19.18 9.02 0.23
N ALA A 238 18.32 9.11 -0.78
CA ALA A 238 18.25 10.29 -1.65
C ALA A 238 17.87 11.53 -0.80
N LYS A 239 17.98 12.74 -1.37
CA LYS A 239 17.56 13.94 -0.64
C LYS A 239 16.09 13.81 -0.20
N PRO A 240 15.76 13.91 1.11
CA PRO A 240 14.40 13.81 1.58
C PRO A 240 13.50 14.96 1.08
N PRO A 241 12.17 14.73 1.06
CA PRO A 241 11.18 15.79 0.95
C PRO A 241 11.27 16.80 2.11
N MET A 242 10.89 18.05 1.84
CA MET A 242 10.97 19.15 2.81
C MET A 242 10.17 18.91 4.10
N ASP A 243 9.05 18.18 4.02
CA ASP A 243 8.25 17.78 5.18
C ASP A 243 8.93 16.72 6.06
N VAL A 244 9.87 15.94 5.49
CA VAL A 244 10.71 14.99 6.23
C VAL A 244 11.96 15.69 6.78
N ASP A 245 12.57 16.62 6.02
CA ASP A 245 13.66 17.48 6.52
C ASP A 245 13.22 18.25 7.78
N PHE A 246 12.04 18.89 7.77
CA PHE A 246 11.52 19.59 8.95
C PHE A 246 11.18 18.63 10.08
N MET A 247 10.47 17.52 9.83
CA MET A 247 10.17 16.53 10.87
C MET A 247 11.42 16.01 11.60
N VAL A 248 12.51 15.73 10.87
CA VAL A 248 13.79 15.35 11.49
C VAL A 248 14.37 16.51 12.29
N SER A 249 14.36 17.72 11.73
CA SER A 249 14.90 18.92 12.41
C SER A 249 14.18 19.20 13.72
N ASP A 250 12.85 19.15 13.72
CA ASP A 250 11.97 19.38 14.87
C ASP A 250 12.21 18.31 15.96
N THR A 251 12.26 17.02 15.60
CA THR A 251 12.61 15.93 16.55
C THR A 251 14.00 16.14 17.16
N PHE A 252 15.01 16.54 16.37
CA PHE A 252 16.37 16.75 16.86
C PHE A 252 16.48 17.99 17.76
N GLU A 253 15.85 19.11 17.40
CA GLU A 253 15.83 20.32 18.23
C GLU A 253 15.09 20.05 19.54
N MET A 254 13.94 19.37 19.53
CA MET A 254 13.20 18.99 20.73
C MET A 254 14.05 18.13 21.68
N LEU A 255 14.70 17.07 21.17
CA LEU A 255 15.47 16.14 22.00
C LEU A 255 16.82 16.70 22.47
N ARG A 256 17.50 17.45 21.60
CA ARG A 256 18.92 17.86 21.76
C ARG A 256 19.20 19.21 21.06
N PRO A 257 18.74 20.36 21.61
CA PRO A 257 18.98 21.70 21.03
C PRO A 257 20.46 22.08 20.82
N GLN A 258 21.40 21.34 21.42
CA GLN A 258 22.85 21.59 21.37
C GLN A 258 23.61 20.52 20.56
N MET A 259 22.93 19.59 19.89
CA MET A 259 23.59 18.58 19.06
C MET A 259 24.10 19.18 17.75
N HIS A 260 25.38 18.93 17.44
CA HIS A 260 25.95 19.27 16.14
C HIS A 260 25.40 18.32 15.07
N ILE A 261 24.58 18.83 14.16
CA ILE A 261 24.09 18.10 12.99
C ILE A 261 25.26 17.91 12.01
N LEU A 262 25.50 16.65 11.62
CA LEU A 262 26.62 16.24 10.78
C LEU A 262 26.36 16.67 9.32
N ALA A 263 27.39 17.11 8.61
CA ALA A 263 27.27 17.77 7.31
C ALA A 263 27.40 16.82 6.11
N SER A 264 27.91 15.60 6.32
CA SER A 264 28.17 14.62 5.26
C SER A 264 27.98 13.17 5.71
N TYR A 265 27.81 12.27 4.73
CA TYR A 265 27.72 10.82 5.00
C TYR A 265 29.04 10.27 5.50
N GLU A 266 30.14 10.81 4.98
CA GLU A 266 31.51 10.41 5.27
C GLU A 266 31.84 10.72 6.74
N GLU A 267 31.55 11.96 7.19
CA GLU A 267 31.63 12.37 8.59
C GLU A 267 30.70 11.56 9.51
N ALA A 268 29.45 11.30 9.08
CA ALA A 268 28.50 10.53 9.87
C ALA A 268 28.88 9.04 9.98
N ASN A 269 29.44 8.46 8.91
CA ASN A 269 29.97 7.11 8.92
C ASN A 269 31.21 7.01 9.84
N GLU A 270 32.13 7.98 9.79
CA GLU A 270 33.26 8.07 10.72
C GLU A 270 32.83 8.30 12.18
N ALA A 271 31.71 8.99 12.42
CA ALA A 271 31.13 9.13 13.75
C ALA A 271 30.57 7.79 14.28
N VAL A 272 29.83 7.05 13.44
CA VAL A 272 29.36 5.69 13.75
C VAL A 272 30.52 4.71 13.97
N ASP A 273 31.57 4.74 13.14
CA ASP A 273 32.74 3.87 13.33
C ASP A 273 33.48 4.16 14.63
N ARG A 274 33.64 5.44 15.02
CA ARG A 274 34.21 5.82 16.32
C ARG A 274 33.34 5.33 17.49
N MET A 275 32.03 5.49 17.41
CA MET A 275 31.05 5.05 18.40
C MET A 275 31.11 3.52 18.62
N LEU A 276 31.06 2.75 17.54
CA LEU A 276 31.13 1.28 17.59
C LEU A 276 32.48 0.79 18.13
N LEU A 277 33.58 1.44 17.76
CA LEU A 277 34.92 1.16 18.30
C LEU A 277 35.05 1.50 19.79
N GLU A 278 34.32 2.50 20.30
CA GLU A 278 34.27 2.82 21.74
C GLU A 278 33.44 1.78 22.51
N GLN A 279 32.28 1.39 21.98
CA GLN A 279 31.45 0.33 22.56
C GLN A 279 32.22 -0.99 22.64
N LEU A 280 32.86 -1.42 21.55
CA LEU A 280 33.68 -2.64 21.50
C LEU A 280 34.82 -2.62 22.54
N LYS A 281 35.49 -1.46 22.73
CA LYS A 281 36.51 -1.30 23.78
C LYS A 281 35.94 -1.36 25.19
N SER A 282 34.73 -0.84 25.43
CA SER A 282 34.09 -0.96 26.74
C SER A 282 33.70 -2.40 27.08
N VAL A 283 33.23 -3.18 26.10
CA VAL A 283 32.96 -4.62 26.27
C VAL A 283 34.25 -5.41 26.50
N GLN A 284 35.29 -5.17 25.69
CA GLN A 284 36.59 -5.85 25.83
C GLN A 284 37.39 -5.42 27.06
N GLY A 285 37.07 -4.27 27.66
CA GLY A 285 37.67 -3.79 28.91
C GLY A 285 36.92 -4.22 30.19
N ALA A 286 35.72 -4.80 30.06
CA ALA A 286 34.82 -5.14 31.17
C ALA A 286 34.93 -6.62 31.59
N ASP A 287 36.16 -7.12 31.71
CA ASP A 287 36.46 -8.51 32.09
C ASP A 287 36.03 -8.79 33.56
N GLY A 288 34.78 -9.16 33.76
CA GLY A 288 34.21 -9.52 35.07
C GLY A 288 32.77 -9.06 35.37
N LYS A 289 32.17 -8.15 34.60
CA LYS A 289 30.73 -7.82 34.69
C LYS A 289 30.16 -7.48 33.31
N VAL A 290 29.41 -8.42 32.74
CA VAL A 290 28.63 -8.20 31.52
C VAL A 290 27.46 -7.26 31.84
N GLN A 291 27.42 -6.10 31.19
CA GLN A 291 26.15 -5.40 30.94
C GLN A 291 25.70 -5.84 29.54
N GLU A 292 24.55 -6.52 29.49
CA GLU A 292 24.03 -7.16 28.28
C GLU A 292 23.33 -6.12 27.40
N ASP A 293 24.14 -5.41 26.61
CA ASP A 293 23.74 -4.37 25.65
C ASP A 293 24.32 -4.72 24.26
N GLY A 294 24.02 -5.94 23.78
CA GLY A 294 24.72 -6.55 22.65
C GLY A 294 23.90 -7.55 21.83
N PHE A 295 22.92 -7.04 21.08
CA PHE A 295 22.26 -7.65 19.90
C PHE A 295 22.74 -9.06 19.47
N GLU A 296 22.14 -10.12 20.04
CA GLU A 296 21.96 -11.42 19.37
C GLU A 296 20.85 -12.27 20.04
N SER A 297 20.34 -13.26 19.31
CA SER A 297 19.13 -14.07 19.51
C SER A 297 18.67 -14.44 20.94
N GLU A 298 17.33 -14.48 21.12
CA GLU A 298 16.58 -14.91 22.32
C GLU A 298 17.04 -16.21 23.01
N SER A 299 17.09 -16.18 24.35
CA SER A 299 16.67 -17.31 25.21
C SER A 299 16.26 -16.81 26.60
N GLU A 300 15.17 -17.34 27.17
CA GLU A 300 14.62 -16.89 28.46
C GLU A 300 15.47 -17.28 29.68
N SER A 301 15.52 -16.40 30.69
CA SER A 301 15.54 -16.79 32.10
C SER A 301 15.05 -15.65 33.00
N THR A 302 14.07 -15.94 33.87
CA THR A 302 13.49 -14.97 34.83
C THR A 302 14.24 -14.93 36.16
N SER A 303 14.41 -13.75 36.75
CA SER A 303 14.63 -13.59 38.21
C SER A 303 14.31 -12.16 38.66
N ASP A 304 13.57 -12.01 39.76
CA ASP A 304 13.19 -10.73 40.37
C ASP A 304 14.38 -9.89 40.86
N GLU A 305 14.24 -8.55 40.88
CA GLU A 305 14.57 -7.76 42.08
C GLU A 305 13.64 -6.52 42.22
N ALA A 306 13.10 -6.37 43.43
CA ALA A 306 12.67 -5.15 44.16
C ALA A 306 11.74 -4.08 43.51
N GLU A 307 10.67 -3.77 44.25
CA GLU A 307 9.77 -2.63 44.03
C GLU A 307 10.35 -1.32 44.63
N GLU A 308 10.29 -0.19 43.90
CA GLU A 308 10.31 1.16 44.49
C GLU A 308 9.13 2.00 43.94
N GLU A 309 8.16 2.34 44.81
CA GLU A 309 6.99 3.14 44.44
C GLU A 309 7.30 4.65 44.42
N GLU A 310 7.81 5.15 43.29
CA GLU A 310 7.74 6.60 43.01
C GLU A 310 6.32 6.99 42.54
N ASN A 311 5.56 7.60 43.45
CA ASN A 311 4.34 8.35 43.11
C ASN A 311 4.71 9.55 42.23
N VAL A 312 4.35 9.48 40.95
CA VAL A 312 4.32 10.66 40.08
C VAL A 312 3.01 11.39 40.34
N GLU A 313 3.07 12.44 41.16
CA GLU A 313 1.98 13.41 41.26
C GLU A 313 1.79 14.08 39.89
N VAL A 314 0.57 14.01 39.35
CA VAL A 314 0.21 14.66 38.09
C VAL A 314 -0.24 16.06 38.41
N ASP A 315 0.60 17.05 38.10
CA ASP A 315 0.26 18.46 38.28
C ASP A 315 -0.86 18.86 37.29
N GLU A 316 -1.94 19.44 37.79
CA GLU A 316 -3.09 19.90 37.00
C GLU A 316 -3.01 21.43 36.82
N GLU A 317 -2.23 21.89 35.83
CA GLU A 317 -2.35 23.27 35.35
C GLU A 317 -3.42 23.37 34.25
N ASP A 318 -4.51 24.10 34.55
CA ASP A 318 -5.60 24.41 33.64
C ASP A 318 -5.20 25.47 32.58
N GLU A 319 -5.42 25.17 31.30
CA GLU A 319 -5.78 26.18 30.31
C GLU A 319 -7.14 25.85 29.68
N GLU A 320 -8.17 26.63 30.06
CA GLU A 320 -9.51 26.58 29.45
C GLU A 320 -9.57 27.38 28.13
N SER A 321 -10.64 27.10 27.35
CA SER A 321 -11.05 27.81 26.12
C SER A 321 -10.26 27.39 24.85
N ALA A 322 -10.89 27.02 23.73
CA ALA A 322 -12.19 27.49 23.25
C ALA A 322 -13.17 26.40 22.78
N ASP A 323 -14.42 26.82 22.61
CA ASP A 323 -15.58 26.05 22.13
C ASP A 323 -15.51 25.75 20.62
N GLU A 324 -15.83 24.51 20.24
CA GLU A 324 -16.27 24.16 18.88
C GLU A 324 -17.31 23.03 18.94
N THR A 325 -18.36 23.14 18.12
CA THR A 325 -19.63 22.45 18.39
C THR A 325 -19.83 21.13 17.66
N ASP A 326 -20.49 20.20 18.35
CA ASP A 326 -20.85 18.83 17.96
C ASP A 326 -21.19 18.63 16.48
N LYS A 327 -20.37 17.81 15.80
CA LYS A 327 -20.90 16.76 14.92
C LYS A 327 -20.24 15.41 15.19
N ASN A 328 -20.99 14.52 15.81
CA ASN A 328 -20.70 13.09 15.92
C ASN A 328 -20.69 12.39 14.55
N ASP A 329 -19.61 12.56 13.77
CA ASP A 329 -19.35 11.73 12.61
C ASP A 329 -18.68 10.41 13.04
N ALA A 330 -19.32 9.28 12.72
CA ALA A 330 -18.86 7.98 13.17
C ALA A 330 -17.70 7.49 12.28
N MET A 331 -16.51 7.36 12.85
CA MET A 331 -15.29 6.91 12.16
C MET A 331 -15.47 5.51 11.55
N GLY A 332 -15.87 5.46 10.28
CA GLY A 332 -16.03 4.22 9.50
C GLY A 332 -14.70 3.52 9.22
N GLU A 333 -14.74 2.19 9.07
CA GLU A 333 -13.53 1.38 8.89
C GLU A 333 -12.93 1.51 7.47
N PRO A 334 -11.60 1.62 7.34
CA PRO A 334 -10.88 1.30 6.11
C PRO A 334 -10.25 -0.10 6.20
N GLU A 335 -11.08 -1.14 6.25
CA GLU A 335 -10.74 -2.44 5.64
C GLU A 335 -11.53 -2.50 4.32
N ASP A 336 -11.01 -3.15 3.26
CA ASP A 336 -11.47 -2.96 1.86
C ASP A 336 -12.96 -3.25 1.66
N ASP A 337 -13.81 -2.23 1.84
CA ASP A 337 -15.25 -2.36 1.67
C ASP A 337 -15.95 -1.16 1.04
N VAL A 338 -16.95 -1.55 0.27
CA VAL A 338 -17.75 -0.72 -0.60
C VAL A 338 -18.68 0.18 0.21
N VAL A 339 -18.72 1.48 -0.11
CA VAL A 339 -19.85 2.32 0.30
C VAL A 339 -21.12 1.79 -0.36
N VAL A 340 -21.98 1.13 0.43
CA VAL A 340 -23.35 0.76 0.05
C VAL A 340 -24.26 1.94 0.39
N ARG A 341 -24.75 2.63 -0.64
CA ARG A 341 -25.78 3.66 -0.45
C ARG A 341 -27.09 2.93 -0.13
N LYS A 342 -27.52 2.98 1.13
CA LYS A 342 -28.74 2.31 1.61
C LYS A 342 -29.95 2.83 0.83
N THR A 343 -30.44 2.04 -0.12
CA THR A 343 -31.63 2.36 -0.91
C THR A 343 -32.82 2.44 0.04
N GLN A 344 -33.35 3.65 0.24
CA GLN A 344 -34.67 3.79 0.82
C GLN A 344 -35.65 3.07 -0.11
N GLN A 345 -36.51 2.22 0.46
CA GLN A 345 -37.64 1.68 -0.28
C GLN A 345 -38.66 2.80 -0.42
N ILE A 346 -38.50 3.59 -1.48
CA ILE A 346 -39.46 4.61 -1.90
C ILE A 346 -40.81 3.90 -2.07
N SER A 347 -41.84 4.46 -1.46
CA SER A 347 -43.19 3.92 -1.52
C SER A 347 -43.78 4.12 -2.93
N LYS A 348 -44.75 3.28 -3.29
CA LYS A 348 -45.46 3.44 -4.57
C LYS A 348 -46.16 4.79 -4.70
N GLU A 349 -46.59 5.38 -3.58
CA GLU A 349 -47.26 6.68 -3.56
C GLU A 349 -46.29 7.82 -3.93
N GLU A 350 -45.03 7.75 -3.46
CA GLU A 350 -43.96 8.66 -3.87
C GLU A 350 -43.52 8.44 -5.33
N GLU A 351 -43.51 7.20 -5.82
CA GLU A 351 -43.19 6.87 -7.22
C GLU A 351 -44.28 7.38 -8.20
N GLU A 352 -45.56 7.21 -7.84
CA GLU A 352 -46.71 7.74 -8.59
C GLU A 352 -46.81 9.28 -8.54
N GLU A 353 -46.39 9.92 -7.44
CA GLU A 353 -46.32 11.38 -7.35
C GLU A 353 -45.15 11.94 -8.17
N PHE A 354 -44.00 11.28 -8.16
CA PHE A 354 -42.86 11.66 -9.00
C PHE A 354 -43.17 11.53 -10.50
N GLU A 355 -43.82 10.44 -10.95
CA GLU A 355 -44.21 10.31 -12.36
C GLU A 355 -45.25 11.38 -12.78
N ARG A 356 -46.11 11.81 -11.86
CA ARG A 356 -47.09 12.89 -12.06
C ARG A 356 -46.42 14.27 -12.19
N GLU A 357 -45.47 14.59 -11.31
CA GLU A 357 -44.67 15.83 -11.37
C GLU A 357 -43.77 15.86 -12.63
N PHE A 358 -43.11 14.74 -12.95
CA PHE A 358 -42.28 14.59 -14.16
C PHE A 358 -43.11 14.76 -15.43
N SER A 359 -44.32 14.20 -15.48
CA SER A 359 -45.28 14.42 -16.57
C SER A 359 -45.67 15.90 -16.72
N ARG A 360 -45.89 16.61 -15.61
CA ARG A 360 -46.15 18.06 -15.63
C ARG A 360 -44.96 18.83 -16.21
N MET A 361 -43.76 18.60 -15.70
CA MET A 361 -42.51 19.24 -16.16
C MET A 361 -42.25 18.98 -17.66
N MET A 362 -42.54 17.77 -18.15
CA MET A 362 -42.42 17.43 -19.57
C MET A 362 -43.44 18.16 -20.45
N SER A 363 -44.67 18.40 -19.96
CA SER A 363 -45.67 19.20 -20.68
C SER A 363 -45.30 20.69 -20.74
N GLU A 364 -44.85 21.28 -19.63
CA GLU A 364 -44.35 22.67 -19.57
C GLU A 364 -43.12 22.88 -20.49
N SER A 365 -42.24 21.87 -20.55
CA SER A 365 -41.07 21.83 -21.45
C SER A 365 -41.42 21.70 -22.94
N LEU A 366 -42.65 21.32 -23.28
CA LEU A 366 -43.16 21.27 -24.66
C LEU A 366 -43.96 22.53 -25.04
N GLU A 367 -44.53 23.25 -24.07
CA GLU A 367 -45.26 24.50 -24.29
C GLU A 367 -44.30 25.67 -24.55
N SER A 368 -43.23 25.79 -23.75
CA SER A 368 -42.16 26.78 -23.93
C SER A 368 -41.56 26.77 -25.36
N ARG A 369 -41.39 25.58 -25.94
CA ARG A 369 -40.87 25.40 -27.31
C ARG A 369 -41.84 25.78 -28.44
N LYS A 370 -43.10 26.13 -28.14
CA LYS A 370 -44.08 26.58 -29.16
C LYS A 370 -43.87 28.03 -29.60
N PHE A 371 -43.15 28.85 -28.81
CA PHE A 371 -43.04 30.29 -29.03
C PHE A 371 -41.66 30.79 -29.51
N GLU A 372 -40.63 29.94 -29.56
CA GLU A 372 -39.32 30.36 -30.06
C GLU A 372 -39.30 30.55 -31.60
N LYS A 373 -39.01 31.79 -32.02
CA LYS A 373 -38.78 32.11 -33.44
C LYS A 373 -37.44 31.54 -33.90
N LYS A 374 -37.49 30.45 -34.68
CA LYS A 374 -36.34 29.75 -35.26
C LYS A 374 -35.35 30.70 -35.94
N SER A 375 -34.16 30.87 -35.36
CA SER A 375 -32.99 31.42 -36.05
C SER A 375 -32.41 30.34 -36.98
N ALA A 376 -32.25 30.67 -38.26
CA ALA A 376 -31.88 29.69 -39.28
C ALA A 376 -30.36 29.48 -39.36
N VAL A 377 -29.80 28.67 -38.46
CA VAL A 377 -28.47 28.08 -38.66
C VAL A 377 -28.55 27.11 -39.84
N LEU A 378 -27.72 27.33 -40.85
CA LEU A 378 -27.89 26.75 -42.18
C LEU A 378 -27.16 25.40 -42.30
N ASP A 379 -27.65 24.41 -41.54
CA ASP A 379 -27.19 23.02 -41.68
C ASP A 379 -27.58 22.45 -43.07
N VAL A 380 -26.67 21.68 -43.67
CA VAL A 380 -26.76 21.20 -45.05
C VAL A 380 -26.71 19.67 -45.07
N PRO A 381 -27.86 18.99 -44.86
CA PRO A 381 -27.92 17.53 -44.94
C PRO A 381 -27.70 17.06 -46.38
N ILE A 382 -26.65 16.26 -46.58
CA ILE A 382 -26.35 15.62 -47.86
C ILE A 382 -27.44 14.58 -48.16
N PRO A 383 -28.17 14.67 -49.29
CA PRO A 383 -29.31 13.79 -49.55
C PRO A 383 -28.86 12.34 -49.81
N MET A 384 -29.34 11.41 -48.98
CA MET A 384 -28.93 9.99 -48.95
C MET A 384 -29.29 9.15 -50.20
N ASN A 385 -29.93 9.74 -51.21
CA ASN A 385 -30.47 9.02 -52.38
C ASN A 385 -29.45 8.85 -53.53
N LEU A 386 -28.16 8.68 -53.22
CA LEU A 386 -27.13 8.26 -54.18
C LEU A 386 -26.76 6.77 -54.05
N ARG A 387 -27.75 5.93 -53.73
CA ARG A 387 -27.66 4.46 -53.63
C ARG A 387 -27.52 3.81 -55.02
N GLY A 388 -26.39 4.11 -55.66
CA GLY A 388 -25.96 3.61 -56.97
C GLY A 388 -24.48 3.93 -57.29
N ALA A 389 -23.76 4.60 -56.39
CA ALA A 389 -22.34 4.94 -56.56
C ALA A 389 -21.36 3.89 -55.99
N GLN A 390 -21.83 2.83 -55.32
CA GLN A 390 -20.96 1.78 -54.78
C GLN A 390 -20.49 0.79 -55.87
N ASP A 391 -21.33 0.45 -56.85
CA ASP A 391 -20.97 -0.47 -57.96
C ASP A 391 -19.89 0.08 -58.92
N ARG A 392 -19.41 1.31 -58.72
CA ARG A 392 -18.24 1.88 -59.43
C ARG A 392 -16.93 1.86 -58.62
N ARG A 393 -16.92 1.38 -57.37
CA ARG A 393 -15.69 1.24 -56.57
C ARG A 393 -15.15 -0.18 -56.48
N THR A 394 -15.97 -1.17 -56.82
CA THR A 394 -15.60 -2.60 -56.90
C THR A 394 -15.25 -3.07 -58.31
N ALA A 395 -15.43 -2.22 -59.33
CA ALA A 395 -15.11 -2.48 -60.75
C ALA A 395 -13.99 -1.56 -61.29
N ALA A 396 -13.06 -1.16 -60.41
CA ALA A 396 -11.95 -0.25 -60.71
C ALA A 396 -10.58 -0.80 -60.27
N GLN A 397 -10.49 -2.12 -60.08
CA GLN A 397 -9.25 -2.87 -60.29
C GLN A 397 -9.32 -3.47 -61.71
N GLU A 398 -8.17 -3.67 -62.36
CA GLU A 398 -8.05 -4.03 -63.79
C GLU A 398 -8.51 -2.96 -64.81
N LYS A 399 -7.90 -1.77 -64.75
CA LYS A 399 -7.27 -1.12 -65.94
C LYS A 399 -6.52 0.16 -65.57
N ASP A 400 -5.19 0.11 -65.66
CA ASP A 400 -4.38 1.31 -65.82
C ASP A 400 -4.56 1.85 -67.24
N VAL A 401 -5.49 2.79 -67.38
CA VAL A 401 -5.66 3.63 -68.57
C VAL A 401 -5.79 5.06 -68.05
N PRO A 402 -4.95 6.01 -68.48
CA PRO A 402 -4.99 7.38 -67.99
C PRO A 402 -6.28 8.07 -68.46
N GLN A 403 -7.33 8.00 -67.65
CA GLN A 403 -8.54 8.81 -67.83
C GLN A 403 -8.26 10.20 -67.29
N ASP A 404 -8.22 11.17 -68.21
CA ASP A 404 -7.74 12.53 -67.95
C ASP A 404 -8.68 13.40 -67.08
N LYS A 405 -9.53 12.82 -66.23
CA LYS A 405 -10.56 13.55 -65.48
C LYS A 405 -10.89 12.91 -64.13
N MET A 406 -10.94 13.73 -63.08
CA MET A 406 -11.50 13.39 -61.77
C MET A 406 -12.90 13.98 -61.59
N ALA A 407 -13.82 13.18 -61.04
CA ALA A 407 -15.21 13.59 -60.82
C ALA A 407 -15.41 14.25 -59.45
N PHE A 408 -15.71 15.55 -59.43
CA PHE A 408 -16.04 16.32 -58.22
C PHE A 408 -17.55 16.66 -58.19
N THR A 409 -18.20 16.51 -57.05
CA THR A 409 -19.64 16.81 -56.90
C THR A 409 -19.87 18.24 -56.41
N LEU A 410 -20.23 19.14 -57.32
CA LEU A 410 -20.55 20.54 -56.99
C LEU A 410 -22.00 20.67 -56.53
N LEU A 411 -22.21 21.15 -55.30
CA LEU A 411 -23.54 21.47 -54.77
C LEU A 411 -23.96 22.88 -55.20
N THR A 412 -25.05 22.99 -55.96
CA THR A 412 -25.59 24.26 -56.47
C THR A 412 -26.99 24.51 -55.93
N LYS A 413 -27.28 25.76 -55.50
CA LYS A 413 -28.56 26.14 -54.88
C LYS A 413 -29.42 26.95 -55.85
N LYS A 414 -30.35 26.29 -56.56
CA LYS A 414 -31.34 26.96 -57.42
C LYS A 414 -32.69 27.03 -56.71
N GLY A 415 -32.92 28.11 -55.96
CA GLY A 415 -34.09 28.28 -55.11
C GLY A 415 -34.02 27.43 -53.84
N ASN A 416 -35.18 26.96 -53.35
CA ASN A 416 -35.29 26.26 -52.06
C ASN A 416 -35.02 24.74 -52.13
N ARG A 417 -34.28 24.28 -53.16
CA ARG A 417 -33.77 22.91 -53.28
C ARG A 417 -32.32 22.95 -53.75
N GLN A 418 -31.48 22.12 -53.15
CA GLN A 418 -30.09 21.95 -53.57
C GLN A 418 -30.01 20.91 -54.70
N GLN A 419 -29.13 21.13 -55.67
CA GLN A 419 -28.83 20.19 -56.75
C GLN A 419 -27.33 19.89 -56.76
N ALA A 420 -26.98 18.64 -56.46
CA ALA A 420 -25.67 18.09 -56.74
C ALA A 420 -25.48 17.93 -58.26
N ARG A 421 -24.39 18.46 -58.80
CA ARG A 421 -23.94 18.19 -60.17
C ARG A 421 -22.51 17.68 -60.14
N THR A 422 -22.30 16.47 -60.61
CA THR A 422 -20.95 15.94 -60.84
C THR A 422 -20.32 16.69 -62.01
N MET A 423 -19.16 17.30 -61.77
CA MET A 423 -18.30 17.89 -62.79
C MET A 423 -17.05 17.03 -62.94
N GLU A 424 -16.73 16.66 -64.17
CA GLU A 424 -15.47 16.02 -64.52
C GLU A 424 -14.42 17.12 -64.74
N VAL A 425 -13.48 17.23 -63.79
CA VAL A 425 -12.39 18.21 -63.79
C VAL A 425 -11.12 17.53 -64.32
N PRO A 426 -10.37 18.11 -65.27
CA PRO A 426 -9.16 17.48 -65.81
C PRO A 426 -8.09 17.16 -64.76
N SER A 427 -7.27 16.14 -65.03
CA SER A 427 -6.17 15.66 -64.15
C SER A 427 -5.26 16.79 -63.69
N ASP A 428 -4.92 17.67 -64.62
CA ASP A 428 -3.95 18.76 -64.46
C ASP A 428 -4.48 19.93 -63.63
N SER A 429 -5.75 19.89 -63.21
CA SER A 429 -6.30 20.89 -62.30
C SER A 429 -5.61 20.82 -60.95
N VAL A 430 -5.20 21.98 -60.42
CA VAL A 430 -4.61 22.11 -59.07
C VAL A 430 -5.46 21.43 -58.00
N LEU A 431 -6.79 21.42 -58.15
CA LEU A 431 -7.72 20.73 -57.23
C LEU A 431 -7.58 19.20 -57.27
N ALA A 432 -7.38 18.62 -58.46
CA ALA A 432 -7.19 17.19 -58.65
C ALA A 432 -5.81 16.74 -58.14
N VAL A 433 -4.75 17.47 -58.50
CA VAL A 433 -3.36 17.20 -58.07
C VAL A 433 -3.24 17.29 -56.54
N THR A 434 -3.77 18.34 -55.90
CA THR A 434 -3.72 18.49 -54.44
C THR A 434 -4.55 17.45 -53.70
N THR A 435 -5.75 17.10 -54.20
CA THR A 435 -6.57 16.02 -53.61
C THR A 435 -5.85 14.67 -53.69
N ARG A 436 -5.24 14.35 -54.84
CA ARG A 436 -4.46 13.13 -55.04
C ARG A 436 -3.25 13.07 -54.10
N SER A 437 -2.43 14.12 -54.09
CA SER A 437 -1.24 14.21 -53.25
C SER A 437 -1.57 14.05 -51.76
N LYS A 438 -2.65 14.70 -51.28
CA LYS A 438 -3.09 14.54 -49.89
C LYS A 438 -3.55 13.11 -49.59
N GLN A 439 -4.31 12.48 -50.49
CA GLN A 439 -4.77 11.09 -50.30
C GLN A 439 -3.63 10.06 -50.39
N GLU A 440 -2.53 10.40 -51.07
CA GLU A 440 -1.30 9.61 -51.13
C GLU A 440 -0.55 9.70 -49.78
N ALA A 441 -0.32 10.92 -49.27
CA ALA A 441 0.32 11.17 -47.99
C ALA A 441 -0.43 10.53 -46.81
N GLU A 442 -1.75 10.72 -46.71
CA GLU A 442 -2.58 10.08 -45.66
C GLU A 442 -2.48 8.54 -45.69
N ARG A 443 -2.24 7.94 -46.87
CA ARG A 443 -2.06 6.49 -47.03
C ARG A 443 -0.66 6.03 -46.59
N GLU A 444 0.37 6.83 -46.86
CA GLU A 444 1.73 6.55 -46.40
C GLU A 444 1.85 6.67 -44.87
N GLU A 445 1.28 7.72 -44.27
CA GLU A 445 1.21 7.89 -42.81
C GLU A 445 0.51 6.69 -42.14
N GLN A 446 -0.63 6.26 -42.66
CA GLN A 446 -1.34 5.07 -42.15
C GLN A 446 -0.51 3.78 -42.28
N GLN A 447 0.28 3.61 -43.35
CA GLN A 447 1.18 2.46 -43.49
C GLN A 447 2.38 2.52 -42.53
N GLN A 448 2.94 3.72 -42.28
CA GLN A 448 4.01 3.91 -41.32
C GLN A 448 3.53 3.64 -39.89
N LEU A 449 2.39 4.21 -39.50
CA LEU A 449 1.79 3.99 -38.19
C LEU A 449 1.46 2.51 -37.96
N LYS A 450 0.88 1.81 -38.97
CA LYS A 450 0.60 0.38 -38.89
C LYS A 450 1.86 -0.47 -38.70
N LYS A 451 2.97 -0.14 -39.38
CA LYS A 451 4.26 -0.83 -39.19
C LYS A 451 4.83 -0.58 -37.78
N LEU A 452 4.67 0.63 -37.25
CA LEU A 452 5.16 1.00 -35.92
C LEU A 452 4.42 0.24 -34.81
N VAL A 453 3.08 0.12 -34.90
CA VAL A 453 2.27 -0.66 -33.96
C VAL A 453 2.65 -2.14 -34.00
N LEU A 454 2.75 -2.74 -35.19
CA LEU A 454 3.10 -4.16 -35.34
C LEU A 454 4.47 -4.50 -34.71
N ASN A 455 5.46 -3.62 -34.90
CA ASN A 455 6.79 -3.76 -34.30
C ASN A 455 6.79 -3.58 -32.77
N TYR A 456 5.80 -2.86 -32.21
CA TYR A 456 5.65 -2.69 -30.77
C TYR A 456 5.01 -3.94 -30.14
N GLU A 457 3.92 -4.43 -30.74
CA GLU A 457 3.24 -5.68 -30.33
C GLU A 457 4.19 -6.88 -30.39
N GLU A 458 4.96 -7.04 -31.48
CA GLU A 458 5.94 -8.14 -31.60
C GLU A 458 7.05 -8.07 -30.53
N ARG A 459 7.47 -6.86 -30.15
CA ARG A 459 8.49 -6.65 -29.11
C ARG A 459 7.95 -6.92 -27.70
N GLU A 460 6.71 -6.55 -27.44
CA GLU A 460 6.02 -6.81 -26.16
C GLU A 460 5.70 -8.30 -26.00
N GLU A 461 5.23 -8.98 -27.07
CA GLU A 461 5.09 -10.44 -27.07
C GLU A 461 6.44 -11.16 -26.87
N ALA A 462 7.53 -10.68 -27.48
CA ALA A 462 8.85 -11.27 -27.30
C ALA A 462 9.32 -11.18 -25.83
N ALA A 463 9.12 -10.03 -25.19
CA ALA A 463 9.42 -9.83 -23.77
C ALA A 463 8.54 -10.72 -22.87
N ALA A 464 7.23 -10.79 -23.12
CA ALA A 464 6.31 -11.65 -22.38
C ALA A 464 6.65 -13.15 -22.52
N ARG A 465 7.03 -13.59 -23.73
CA ARG A 465 7.50 -14.96 -24.00
C ARG A 465 8.81 -15.28 -23.28
N GLN A 466 9.73 -14.31 -23.15
CA GLN A 466 10.96 -14.47 -22.38
C GLN A 466 10.68 -14.58 -20.87
N ALA A 467 9.89 -13.68 -20.30
CA ALA A 467 9.51 -13.71 -18.88
C ALA A 467 8.83 -15.05 -18.50
N ALA A 468 7.90 -15.54 -19.32
CA ALA A 468 7.23 -16.82 -19.10
C ALA A 468 8.18 -18.04 -19.20
N LEU A 469 9.27 -17.94 -19.97
CA LEU A 469 10.31 -18.97 -20.02
C LEU A 469 11.22 -18.95 -18.78
N GLU A 470 11.53 -17.77 -18.25
CA GLU A 470 12.31 -17.63 -17.01
C GLU A 470 11.54 -18.11 -15.78
N GLU A 471 10.27 -17.71 -15.64
CA GLU A 471 9.38 -18.18 -14.56
C GLU A 471 9.27 -19.72 -14.57
N LYS A 472 9.06 -20.30 -15.75
CA LYS A 472 8.98 -21.76 -15.95
C LYS A 472 10.30 -22.48 -15.65
N GLN A 473 11.45 -21.81 -15.78
CA GLN A 473 12.74 -22.35 -15.33
C GLN A 473 12.89 -22.28 -13.80
N ARG A 474 12.52 -21.16 -13.16
CA ARG A 474 12.54 -21.02 -11.69
C ARG A 474 11.67 -22.08 -11.01
N LEU A 475 10.43 -22.28 -11.48
CA LEU A 475 9.52 -23.32 -11.00
C LEU A 475 10.09 -24.74 -11.14
N ARG A 476 10.88 -25.01 -12.19
CA ARG A 476 11.50 -26.31 -12.44
C ARG A 476 12.73 -26.59 -11.55
N GLY A 477 13.35 -25.55 -11.00
CA GLY A 477 14.44 -25.66 -10.02
C GLY A 477 13.96 -26.21 -8.67
N ASN A 478 12.89 -25.63 -8.12
CA ASN A 478 12.43 -25.93 -6.76
C ASN A 478 11.97 -27.38 -6.54
N PHE A 479 11.60 -28.11 -7.60
CA PHE A 479 11.11 -29.50 -7.50
C PHE A 479 12.19 -30.58 -7.30
N ARG A 480 13.49 -30.24 -7.29
CA ARG A 480 14.58 -31.20 -7.03
C ARG A 480 15.06 -31.27 -5.56
N GLY A 481 14.53 -30.42 -4.68
CA GLY A 481 15.11 -30.17 -3.35
C GLY A 481 14.51 -30.87 -2.13
N ARG A 482 13.50 -31.74 -2.25
CA ARG A 482 12.79 -32.31 -1.08
C ARG A 482 12.69 -33.84 -1.11
N LYS A 483 13.65 -34.53 -0.48
CA LYS A 483 13.45 -35.92 0.00
C LYS A 483 12.68 -35.86 1.32
N VAL A 484 11.52 -36.52 1.38
CA VAL A 484 10.75 -36.69 2.62
C VAL A 484 11.31 -37.91 3.36
N LEU A 485 11.83 -37.70 4.58
CA LEU A 485 12.03 -38.77 5.54
C LEU A 485 10.74 -38.94 6.35
N HIS A 486 10.16 -40.14 6.32
CA HIS A 486 9.00 -40.48 7.13
C HIS A 486 9.39 -41.58 8.11
N MET A 487 9.25 -41.30 9.41
CA MET A 487 9.49 -42.28 10.47
C MET A 487 8.33 -43.29 10.50
N GLY A 488 8.66 -44.58 10.54
CA GLY A 488 7.69 -45.65 10.74
C GLY A 488 8.39 -46.89 11.31
N GLY A 489 8.14 -47.22 12.57
CA GLY A 489 8.65 -48.41 13.23
C GLY A 489 7.59 -49.51 13.33
N GLY A 490 8.01 -50.78 13.31
CA GLY A 490 7.09 -51.90 13.54
C GLY A 490 7.59 -53.27 13.05
N ALA A 491 8.15 -54.05 13.98
CA ALA A 491 8.25 -55.53 14.05
C ALA A 491 8.33 -56.40 12.76
N GLY A 492 9.32 -57.31 12.71
CA GLY A 492 9.35 -58.44 11.76
C GLY A 492 10.50 -59.45 12.00
N HIS A 493 10.15 -60.71 12.26
CA HIS A 493 11.03 -61.88 12.36
C HIS A 493 11.69 -62.28 11.01
N ALA A 494 12.70 -63.17 10.90
CA ALA A 494 13.80 -63.68 11.75
C ALA A 494 14.62 -64.73 10.94
N TYR A 495 15.77 -65.21 11.45
CA TYR A 495 16.61 -66.32 10.92
C TYR A 495 17.32 -66.04 9.56
N THR A 496 18.55 -66.49 9.23
CA THR A 496 19.73 -67.07 9.94
C THR A 496 20.99 -66.23 9.56
N SER A 497 22.29 -66.55 9.74
CA SER A 497 23.10 -67.64 10.34
C SER A 497 24.54 -67.10 10.58
N GLY A 498 25.38 -67.79 11.39
CA GLY A 498 26.83 -67.54 11.49
C GLY A 498 27.68 -68.59 10.72
N PRO A 499 28.98 -68.80 11.05
CA PRO A 499 29.78 -68.18 12.12
C PRO A 499 31.25 -67.82 11.74
N THR A 500 32.09 -67.45 12.74
CA THR A 500 33.59 -67.48 12.77
C THR A 500 34.39 -66.56 11.81
N SER A 501 35.62 -66.08 12.11
CA SER A 501 36.34 -65.89 13.39
C SER A 501 37.64 -65.05 13.22
N SER A 502 38.01 -64.29 14.26
CA SER A 502 39.39 -63.99 14.76
C SER A 502 40.52 -63.46 13.84
N SER A 503 41.14 -62.33 14.27
CA SER A 503 42.61 -62.01 14.26
C SER A 503 43.38 -61.91 12.93
N SER A 504 44.52 -61.21 12.81
CA SER A 504 45.15 -60.08 13.54
C SER A 504 46.44 -59.66 12.80
N SER A 505 46.91 -58.41 12.97
CA SER A 505 48.26 -57.92 12.56
C SER A 505 48.55 -57.99 11.03
N SER A 506 49.57 -57.36 10.42
CA SER A 506 50.47 -56.24 10.75
C SER A 506 51.21 -55.83 9.47
N GLY A 507 51.73 -54.61 9.38
CA GLY A 507 52.82 -54.30 8.43
C GLY A 507 52.63 -53.08 7.54
N ASN A 508 53.06 -51.92 8.03
CA ASN A 508 53.74 -50.92 7.19
C ASN A 508 55.24 -51.29 7.22
N PRO A 509 56.06 -51.08 6.16
CA PRO A 509 56.69 -49.75 6.08
C PRO A 509 57.11 -49.23 4.67
N SER A 510 57.17 -47.90 4.58
CA SER A 510 58.24 -47.09 3.97
C SER A 510 58.58 -47.18 2.46
N SER A 511 58.29 -46.03 1.80
CA SER A 511 59.22 -45.25 0.96
C SER A 511 59.84 -45.82 -0.33
N ASN A 512 59.74 -45.05 -1.42
CA ASN A 512 60.92 -44.24 -1.80
C ASN A 512 60.60 -42.96 -2.58
N THR A 513 61.50 -41.98 -2.45
CA THR A 513 61.50 -40.72 -3.19
C THR A 513 62.30 -40.84 -4.48
N ARG A 514 61.97 -40.05 -5.52
CA ARG A 514 62.85 -38.98 -6.04
C ARG A 514 62.34 -38.29 -7.32
N ARG A 515 62.47 -36.95 -7.31
CA ARG A 515 63.01 -36.05 -8.37
C ARG A 515 62.42 -36.16 -9.80
N ARG A 516 62.29 -35.04 -10.52
CA ARG A 516 63.24 -33.93 -10.57
C ARG A 516 62.63 -32.56 -10.34
#